data_AF-A0AB73IHJ3-F1
#
_entry.id   AF-A0AB73IHJ3-F1
#
_cell.length_a   1.000
_cell.length_b   1.000
_cell.length_c   1.000
_cell.angle_alpha   90.00
_cell.angle_beta   90.00
_cell.angle_gamma   90.00
#
_symmetry.space_group_name_H-M   'P 1'
#
loop_
_entity.id
_entity.type
_entity.pdbx_description
1 polymer ?
#
loop_
_entity_poly.entity_id
_entity_poly.type
_entity_poly.pdbx_seq_one_letter_code
_entity_poly.pdbx_strand_id
1 'polypeptide(L)'
;MPPKSLNLDQASVQAAVEEFARAQGGEATGPIVKLKFDEYQLNIDGQKPALLHVYKKTDGSTTLMSKVGQNQALSEQLADFVAKATSRVPVTNKPLTLANLSQETWEFLQDYLKTEGGCKVTDEPLQYGTRLKVVGPQRDQVYLHRYDTGKFMMQGRPMGVYAMVTSVLSELHEDKREVLEAQLQVVEVHTTVDGLYAELRQHLPTALDYLGEVGCAIIAPALALTKIAVELPDYTVVAFPALRGLEFYMKQLLVESGHSVSPKSGLGAFFGQQGAVISGCATKIGCVRTVQALEQAYKLHNLHRNGLFHADGEAPVMTRTIDTKQGAADIVYEVFRTIENSYAAIPRKDQ
;
A
#
# COMPACT_ATOMS: atom_id res chain seq x y z
N MET A 1 -34.35 2.31 -8.90
CA MET A 1 -33.09 2.37 -9.64
C MET A 1 -32.50 0.97 -9.72
N PRO A 2 -31.80 0.59 -10.80
CA PRO A 2 -31.04 -0.66 -10.82
C PRO A 2 -29.99 -0.66 -9.70
N PRO A 3 -29.65 -1.81 -9.11
CA PRO A 3 -28.62 -1.87 -8.08
C PRO A 3 -27.28 -1.42 -8.65
N LYS A 4 -26.77 -0.27 -8.18
CA LYS A 4 -25.43 0.20 -8.53
C LYS A 4 -24.40 -0.74 -7.89
N SER A 5 -23.37 -1.12 -8.65
CA SER A 5 -22.14 -1.69 -8.07
C SER A 5 -21.39 -0.54 -7.43
N LEU A 6 -21.33 -0.54 -6.10
CA LEU A 6 -20.69 0.50 -5.31
C LEU A 6 -19.33 0.00 -4.83
N ASN A 7 -18.34 0.89 -4.77
CA ASN A 7 -17.07 0.62 -4.13
C ASN A 7 -17.21 1.03 -2.67
N LEU A 8 -17.56 0.10 -1.78
CA LEU A 8 -17.81 0.41 -0.37
C LEU A 8 -16.75 -0.20 0.54
N ASP A 9 -16.46 0.47 1.64
CA ASP A 9 -15.75 -0.14 2.75
C ASP A 9 -16.64 -1.13 3.50
N GLN A 10 -16.53 -2.41 3.14
CA GLN A 10 -17.39 -3.48 3.66
C GLN A 10 -17.27 -3.68 5.18
N ALA A 11 -16.12 -3.34 5.79
CA ALA A 11 -15.94 -3.42 7.23
C ALA A 11 -16.75 -2.34 7.98
N SER A 12 -16.89 -1.16 7.37
CA SER A 12 -17.59 -0.01 7.95
C SER A 12 -19.11 -0.02 7.71
N VAL A 13 -19.64 -0.96 6.92
CA VAL A 13 -21.08 -1.04 6.62
C VAL A 13 -21.92 -1.22 7.87
N GLN A 14 -21.52 -2.10 8.80
CA GLN A 14 -22.29 -2.32 10.02
C GLN A 14 -22.33 -1.05 10.89
N ALA A 15 -21.18 -0.40 11.09
CA ALA A 15 -21.10 0.84 11.86
C ALA A 15 -21.98 1.95 11.25
N ALA A 16 -21.99 2.09 9.91
CA ALA A 16 -22.83 3.07 9.22
C ALA A 16 -24.34 2.77 9.37
N VAL A 17 -24.74 1.50 9.38
CA VAL A 17 -26.14 1.10 9.61
C VAL A 17 -26.57 1.46 11.04
N GLU A 18 -25.72 1.15 12.03
CA GLU A 18 -25.97 1.46 13.44
C GLU A 18 -26.02 2.97 13.72
N GLU A 19 -25.13 3.73 13.08
CA GLU A 19 -25.12 5.20 13.15
C GLU A 19 -26.42 5.79 12.60
N PHE A 20 -26.86 5.35 11.41
CA PHE A 20 -28.11 5.81 10.82
C PHE A 20 -29.31 5.47 11.71
N ALA A 21 -29.34 4.26 12.29
CA ALA A 21 -30.40 3.84 13.19
C ALA A 21 -30.54 4.79 14.39
N ARG A 22 -29.42 5.09 15.04
CA ARG A 22 -29.36 6.00 16.18
C ARG A 22 -29.82 7.41 15.80
N ALA A 23 -29.40 7.90 14.63
CA ALA A 23 -29.79 9.23 14.13
C ALA A 23 -31.31 9.34 13.86
N GLN A 24 -31.96 8.22 13.52
CA GLN A 24 -33.41 8.16 13.32
C GLN A 24 -34.19 7.82 14.61
N GLY A 25 -33.53 7.74 15.77
CA GLY A 25 -34.15 7.40 17.04
C GLY A 25 -34.58 5.93 17.14
N GLY A 26 -33.91 5.04 16.42
CA GLY A 26 -34.20 3.60 16.40
C GLY A 26 -32.97 2.74 16.63
N GLU A 27 -33.13 1.44 16.41
CA GLU A 27 -32.09 0.43 16.58
C GLU A 27 -31.95 -0.44 15.32
N ALA A 28 -30.71 -0.81 15.01
CA ALA A 28 -30.41 -1.76 13.95
C ALA A 28 -30.14 -3.16 14.52
N THR A 29 -30.58 -4.18 13.80
CA THR A 29 -30.25 -5.59 14.05
C THR A 29 -29.62 -6.23 12.81
N GLY A 30 -28.72 -7.18 13.03
CA GLY A 30 -27.95 -7.85 11.98
C GLY A 30 -26.43 -7.56 12.06
N PRO A 31 -25.64 -8.00 11.06
CA PRO A 31 -26.09 -8.70 9.86
C PRO A 31 -26.58 -10.13 10.16
N ILE A 32 -27.75 -10.49 9.63
CA ILE A 32 -28.15 -11.89 9.47
C ILE A 32 -27.51 -12.37 8.17
N VAL A 33 -26.47 -13.20 8.27
CA VAL A 33 -25.74 -13.72 7.11
C VAL A 33 -26.62 -14.73 6.37
N LYS A 34 -26.91 -14.44 5.09
CA LYS A 34 -27.57 -15.38 4.16
C LYS A 34 -26.56 -15.88 3.14
N LEU A 35 -26.93 -16.92 2.38
CA LEU A 35 -26.07 -17.53 1.37
C LEU A 35 -25.52 -16.55 0.33
N LYS A 36 -26.26 -15.48 -0.01
CA LYS A 36 -25.90 -14.54 -1.08
C LYS A 36 -25.73 -13.09 -0.62
N PHE A 37 -26.14 -12.74 0.58
CA PHE A 37 -26.16 -11.37 1.08
C PHE A 37 -26.23 -11.34 2.61
N ASP A 38 -25.83 -10.22 3.17
CA ASP A 38 -26.04 -9.90 4.58
C ASP A 38 -27.32 -9.07 4.70
N GLU A 39 -28.21 -9.43 5.63
CA GLU A 39 -29.47 -8.72 5.88
C GLU A 39 -29.37 -7.87 7.15
N TYR A 40 -29.66 -6.59 7.03
CA TYR A 40 -29.80 -5.65 8.14
C TYR A 40 -31.24 -5.20 8.27
N GLN A 41 -31.69 -5.00 9.50
CA GLN A 41 -33.03 -4.52 9.82
C GLN A 41 -32.94 -3.29 10.71
N LEU A 42 -33.62 -2.22 10.33
CA LEU A 42 -33.78 -1.01 11.13
C LEU A 42 -35.18 -0.97 11.73
N ASN A 43 -35.24 -0.80 13.05
CA ASN A 43 -36.48 -0.71 13.82
C ASN A 43 -36.60 0.69 14.42
N ILE A 44 -37.72 1.36 14.14
CA ILE A 44 -38.08 2.66 14.74
C ILE A 44 -39.48 2.51 15.29
N ASP A 45 -39.69 2.96 16.52
CA ASP A 45 -41.01 2.90 17.17
C ASP A 45 -42.10 3.57 16.33
N GLY A 46 -43.23 2.88 16.21
CA GLY A 46 -44.37 3.35 15.41
C GLY A 46 -44.19 3.23 13.89
N GLN A 47 -43.06 2.71 13.40
CA GLN A 47 -42.85 2.43 11.98
C GLN A 47 -42.70 0.94 11.70
N LYS A 48 -43.00 0.54 10.45
CA LYS A 48 -42.66 -0.79 9.98
C LYS A 48 -41.13 -0.90 9.81
N PRO A 49 -40.52 -2.07 10.09
CA PRO A 49 -39.09 -2.26 9.92
C PRO A 49 -38.62 -2.01 8.48
N ALA A 50 -37.49 -1.33 8.35
CA ALA A 50 -36.78 -1.18 7.08
C ALA A 50 -35.72 -2.28 6.95
N LEU A 51 -35.60 -2.86 5.75
CA LEU A 51 -34.62 -3.89 5.45
C LEU A 51 -33.58 -3.39 4.45
N LEU A 52 -32.33 -3.83 4.62
CA LEU A 52 -31.24 -3.61 3.68
C LEU A 52 -30.53 -4.94 3.42
N HIS A 53 -30.48 -5.37 2.16
CA HIS A 53 -29.66 -6.51 1.76
C HIS A 53 -28.34 -6.02 1.15
N VAL A 54 -27.23 -6.55 1.64
CA VAL A 54 -25.87 -6.19 1.23
C VAL A 54 -25.24 -7.37 0.50
N TYR A 55 -25.08 -7.23 -0.81
CA TYR A 55 -24.45 -8.25 -1.66
C TYR A 55 -22.96 -7.92 -1.85
N LYS A 56 -22.08 -8.76 -1.31
CA LYS A 56 -20.63 -8.69 -1.52
C LYS A 56 -20.28 -9.46 -2.80
N LYS A 57 -19.81 -8.77 -3.83
CA LYS A 57 -19.46 -9.38 -5.13
C LYS A 57 -18.04 -9.93 -5.14
N THR A 58 -17.77 -10.83 -6.08
CA THR A 58 -16.46 -11.46 -6.27
C THR A 58 -15.37 -10.48 -6.76
N ASP A 59 -15.76 -9.35 -7.34
CA ASP A 59 -14.87 -8.27 -7.79
C ASP A 59 -14.56 -7.24 -6.67
N GLY A 60 -14.99 -7.52 -5.44
CA GLY A 60 -14.83 -6.63 -4.29
C GLY A 60 -15.83 -5.49 -4.21
N SER A 61 -16.69 -5.29 -5.22
CA SER A 61 -17.76 -4.29 -5.15
C SER A 61 -18.95 -4.78 -4.33
N THR A 62 -19.79 -3.84 -3.91
CA THR A 62 -20.94 -4.09 -3.05
C THR A 62 -22.22 -3.55 -3.70
N THR A 63 -23.30 -4.30 -3.58
CA THR A 63 -24.63 -3.84 -3.98
C THR A 63 -25.51 -3.72 -2.75
N LEU A 64 -26.10 -2.54 -2.57
CA LEU A 64 -27.10 -2.25 -1.54
C LEU A 64 -28.49 -2.37 -2.16
N MET A 65 -29.32 -3.28 -1.66
CA MET A 65 -30.70 -3.48 -2.10
C MET A 65 -31.65 -3.00 -1.02
N SER A 66 -32.29 -1.86 -1.27
CA SER A 66 -33.27 -1.21 -0.39
C SER A 66 -34.73 -1.51 -0.75
N LYS A 67 -34.99 -2.06 -1.94
CA LYS A 67 -36.34 -2.40 -2.41
C LYS A 67 -36.84 -3.74 -1.87
N VAL A 68 -36.72 -3.90 -0.56
CA VAL A 68 -37.06 -5.11 0.19
C VAL A 68 -37.80 -4.74 1.46
N GLY A 69 -38.64 -5.64 1.96
CA GLY A 69 -39.46 -5.38 3.15
C GLY A 69 -40.62 -4.40 2.90
N GLN A 70 -41.21 -3.92 3.99
CA GLN A 70 -42.45 -3.13 3.97
C GLN A 70 -42.22 -1.61 4.07
N ASN A 71 -41.06 -1.15 4.51
CA ASN A 71 -40.73 0.28 4.65
C ASN A 71 -39.61 0.69 3.67
N GLN A 72 -39.93 0.63 2.38
CA GLN A 72 -38.95 0.86 1.30
C GLN A 72 -38.39 2.29 1.29
N ALA A 73 -39.19 3.29 1.71
CA ALA A 73 -38.73 4.67 1.76
C ALA A 73 -37.59 4.85 2.78
N LEU A 74 -37.75 4.29 3.98
CA LEU A 74 -36.70 4.32 4.99
C LEU A 74 -35.50 3.43 4.60
N SER A 75 -35.76 2.28 3.96
CA SER A 75 -34.69 1.43 3.39
C SER A 75 -33.87 2.16 2.32
N GLU A 76 -34.50 2.99 1.48
CA GLU A 76 -33.80 3.80 0.48
C GLU A 76 -32.93 4.87 1.14
N GLN A 77 -33.44 5.55 2.16
CA GLN A 77 -32.64 6.52 2.95
C GLN A 77 -31.44 5.85 3.64
N LEU A 78 -31.66 4.67 4.24
CA LEU A 78 -30.60 3.88 4.85
C LEU A 78 -29.55 3.48 3.82
N ALA A 79 -29.96 2.97 2.65
CA ALA A 79 -29.02 2.59 1.60
C ALA A 79 -28.21 3.79 1.07
N ASP A 80 -28.84 4.95 0.91
CA ASP A 80 -28.15 6.17 0.47
C ASP A 80 -27.17 6.68 1.53
N PHE A 81 -27.54 6.62 2.81
CA PHE A 81 -26.65 6.98 3.91
C PHE A 81 -25.44 6.04 3.96
N VAL A 82 -25.67 4.72 3.98
CA VAL A 82 -24.60 3.72 3.98
C VAL A 82 -23.71 3.87 2.75
N ALA A 83 -24.30 4.10 1.56
CA ALA A 83 -23.53 4.32 0.35
C ALA A 83 -22.61 5.53 0.46
N LYS A 84 -23.07 6.65 1.03
CA LYS A 84 -22.25 7.86 1.22
C LYS A 84 -21.21 7.71 2.33
N ALA A 85 -21.60 7.16 3.47
CA ALA A 85 -20.73 7.00 4.63
C ALA A 85 -19.63 5.97 4.41
N THR A 86 -19.86 4.99 3.52
CA THR A 86 -18.90 3.92 3.23
C THR A 86 -18.34 3.98 1.82
N SER A 87 -18.68 5.00 1.01
CA SER A 87 -18.14 5.10 -0.35
C SER A 87 -16.64 5.28 -0.31
N ARG A 88 -15.93 4.39 -0.97
CA ARG A 88 -14.53 4.59 -1.34
C ARG A 88 -14.50 5.39 -2.63
N VAL A 89 -13.65 6.40 -2.70
CA VAL A 89 -13.46 7.21 -3.91
C VAL A 89 -13.24 6.29 -5.11
N PRO A 90 -13.97 6.47 -6.23
CA PRO A 90 -13.74 5.67 -7.42
C PRO A 90 -12.34 5.98 -7.95
N VAL A 91 -11.41 5.05 -7.74
CA VAL A 91 -10.08 5.17 -8.35
C VAL A 91 -10.23 4.90 -9.84
N THR A 92 -9.90 5.89 -10.66
CA THR A 92 -9.68 5.73 -12.10
C THR A 92 -8.63 4.63 -12.28
N ASN A 93 -9.06 3.44 -12.71
CA ASN A 93 -8.17 2.31 -13.04
C ASN A 93 -7.40 2.62 -14.34
N LYS A 94 -6.48 3.59 -14.30
CA LYS A 94 -5.51 3.78 -15.37
C LYS A 94 -4.46 2.68 -15.26
N PRO A 95 -4.17 1.95 -16.36
CA PRO A 95 -3.07 1.00 -16.35
C PRO A 95 -1.75 1.72 -16.17
N LEU A 96 -0.84 1.13 -15.40
CA LEU A 96 0.57 1.52 -15.43
C LEU A 96 1.23 0.78 -16.58
N THR A 97 1.94 1.51 -17.44
CA THR A 97 2.63 0.93 -18.59
C THR A 97 4.08 1.36 -18.64
N LEU A 98 4.96 0.43 -19.00
CA LEU A 98 6.38 0.67 -19.26
C LEU A 98 6.73 0.15 -20.65
N ALA A 99 7.63 0.83 -21.34
CA ALA A 99 8.04 0.50 -22.70
C ALA A 99 8.71 -0.86 -22.79
N ASN A 100 9.53 -1.23 -21.81
CA ASN A 100 10.27 -2.49 -21.79
C ASN A 100 10.56 -2.99 -20.37
N LEU A 101 10.21 -4.22 -20.06
CA LEU A 101 10.58 -4.92 -18.84
C LEU A 101 11.43 -6.14 -19.17
N SER A 102 12.66 -6.17 -18.64
CA SER A 102 13.59 -7.27 -18.88
C SER A 102 13.03 -8.61 -18.39
N GLN A 103 13.44 -9.70 -19.03
CA GLN A 103 13.03 -11.05 -18.65
C GLN A 103 13.44 -11.36 -17.20
N GLU A 104 14.66 -10.96 -16.81
CA GLU A 104 15.18 -11.12 -15.45
C GLU A 104 14.31 -10.41 -14.41
N THR A 105 13.94 -9.14 -14.66
CA THR A 105 13.06 -8.39 -13.74
C THR A 105 11.68 -9.04 -13.64
N TRP A 106 11.16 -9.53 -14.76
CA TRP A 106 9.87 -10.23 -14.81
C TRP A 106 9.87 -11.53 -14.00
N GLU A 107 10.94 -12.32 -14.10
CA GLU A 107 11.11 -13.55 -13.32
C GLU A 107 11.29 -13.26 -11.84
N PHE A 108 12.11 -12.25 -11.50
CA PHE A 108 12.28 -11.81 -10.12
C PHE A 108 10.95 -11.33 -9.51
N LEU A 109 10.19 -10.50 -10.24
CA LEU A 109 8.91 -9.99 -9.78
C LEU A 109 7.94 -11.12 -9.43
N GLN A 110 7.89 -12.17 -10.26
CA GLN A 110 7.07 -13.34 -10.01
C GLN A 110 7.48 -14.10 -8.76
N ASP A 111 8.78 -14.33 -8.59
CA ASP A 111 9.33 -15.02 -7.42
C ASP A 111 9.02 -14.22 -6.15
N TYR A 112 9.36 -12.92 -6.15
CA TYR A 112 9.10 -12.01 -5.03
C TYR A 112 7.63 -11.99 -4.61
N LEU A 113 6.69 -11.88 -5.56
CA LEU A 113 5.26 -11.86 -5.24
C LEU A 113 4.80 -13.17 -4.59
N LYS A 114 5.35 -14.32 -5.00
CA LYS A 114 4.99 -15.64 -4.46
C LYS A 114 5.62 -15.89 -3.09
N THR A 115 6.90 -15.57 -2.92
CA THR A 115 7.70 -15.96 -1.75
C THR A 115 7.60 -14.93 -0.63
N GLU A 116 7.93 -13.67 -0.91
CA GLU A 116 7.99 -12.59 0.06
C GLU A 116 6.65 -11.86 0.19
N GLY A 117 5.96 -11.66 -0.95
CA GLY A 117 4.70 -10.92 -1.02
C GLY A 117 3.46 -11.71 -0.58
N GLY A 118 3.59 -13.02 -0.34
CA GLY A 118 2.48 -13.90 0.06
C GLY A 118 1.31 -13.92 -0.93
N CYS A 119 1.55 -13.56 -2.19
CA CYS A 119 0.50 -13.44 -3.20
C CYS A 119 0.22 -14.78 -3.88
N LYS A 120 -1.05 -15.02 -4.18
CA LYS A 120 -1.43 -16.09 -5.12
C LYS A 120 -1.24 -15.56 -6.54
N VAL A 121 -0.24 -16.08 -7.24
CA VAL A 121 0.04 -15.78 -8.64
C VAL A 121 -0.48 -16.92 -9.52
N THR A 122 -1.26 -16.61 -10.55
CA THR A 122 -1.82 -17.58 -11.49
C THR A 122 -1.54 -17.14 -12.92
N ASP A 123 -0.96 -18.03 -13.72
CA ASP A 123 -0.75 -17.81 -15.14
C ASP A 123 -2.06 -17.87 -15.92
N GLU A 124 -2.24 -16.91 -16.83
CA GLU A 124 -3.37 -16.87 -17.74
C GLU A 124 -2.87 -16.68 -19.19
N PRO A 125 -3.52 -17.33 -20.17
CA PRO A 125 -3.09 -17.23 -21.56
C PRO A 125 -3.22 -15.80 -22.10
N LEU A 126 -2.20 -15.36 -22.85
CA LEU A 126 -2.17 -14.12 -23.60
C LEU A 126 -1.57 -14.40 -24.98
N GLN A 127 -2.19 -13.88 -26.04
CA GLN A 127 -1.84 -14.25 -27.43
C GLN A 127 -0.41 -13.88 -27.85
N TYR A 128 0.17 -12.84 -27.24
CA TYR A 128 1.50 -12.28 -27.59
C TYR A 128 2.27 -11.87 -26.33
N GLY A 129 2.40 -12.81 -25.39
CA GLY A 129 3.12 -12.59 -24.14
C GLY A 129 2.61 -13.45 -23.00
N THR A 130 2.80 -12.97 -21.77
CA THR A 130 2.36 -13.65 -20.55
C THR A 130 1.46 -12.73 -19.75
N ARG A 131 0.35 -13.27 -19.23
CA ARG A 131 -0.50 -12.58 -18.25
C ARG A 131 -0.47 -13.33 -16.92
N LEU A 132 -0.30 -12.58 -15.84
CA LEU A 132 -0.41 -13.08 -14.48
C LEU A 132 -1.60 -12.42 -13.80
N LYS A 133 -2.45 -13.24 -13.19
CA LYS A 133 -3.41 -12.79 -12.19
C LYS A 133 -2.75 -12.90 -10.83
N VAL A 134 -2.62 -11.77 -10.14
CA VAL A 134 -2.01 -11.71 -8.80
C VAL A 134 -3.07 -11.29 -7.80
N VAL A 135 -3.28 -12.13 -6.79
CA VAL A 135 -4.19 -11.85 -5.67
C VAL A 135 -3.38 -11.77 -4.39
N GLY A 136 -3.44 -10.62 -3.73
CA GLY A 136 -2.72 -10.35 -2.49
C GLY A 136 -3.38 -10.95 -1.26
N PRO A 137 -2.70 -10.95 -0.11
CA PRO A 137 -3.25 -11.45 1.15
C PRO A 137 -4.54 -10.74 1.58
N GLN A 138 -4.66 -9.45 1.28
CA GLN A 138 -5.85 -8.64 1.54
C GLN A 138 -6.94 -8.79 0.47
N ARG A 139 -6.80 -9.76 -0.44
CA ARG A 139 -7.69 -10.04 -1.58
C ARG A 139 -7.78 -8.93 -2.63
N ASP A 140 -6.89 -7.94 -2.57
CA ASP A 140 -6.69 -7.02 -3.67
C ASP A 140 -6.05 -7.76 -4.86
N GLN A 141 -6.33 -7.27 -6.07
CA GLN A 141 -6.00 -7.98 -7.29
C GLN A 141 -5.45 -7.04 -8.35
N VAL A 142 -4.38 -7.48 -9.00
CA VAL A 142 -3.86 -6.87 -10.23
C VAL A 142 -3.64 -7.93 -11.31
N TYR A 143 -3.68 -7.48 -12.56
CA TYR A 143 -3.26 -8.24 -13.73
C TYR A 143 -1.97 -7.64 -14.25
N LEU A 144 -0.94 -8.48 -14.37
CA LEU A 144 0.35 -8.11 -14.93
C LEU A 144 0.46 -8.71 -16.32
N HIS A 145 0.81 -7.88 -17.30
CA HIS A 145 1.04 -8.29 -18.67
C HIS A 145 2.47 -7.97 -19.03
N ARG A 146 3.16 -8.94 -19.64
CA ARG A 146 4.42 -8.71 -20.33
C ARG A 146 4.28 -9.25 -21.74
N TYR A 147 4.32 -8.35 -22.71
CA TYR A 147 4.22 -8.71 -24.12
C TYR A 147 5.56 -9.24 -24.64
N ASP A 148 5.54 -9.98 -25.75
CA ASP A 148 6.77 -10.51 -26.37
C ASP A 148 7.75 -9.40 -26.78
N THR A 149 7.24 -8.19 -26.99
CA THR A 149 8.05 -6.98 -27.26
C THR A 149 8.80 -6.45 -26.04
N GLY A 150 8.60 -7.05 -24.86
CA GLY A 150 9.09 -6.55 -23.57
C GLY A 150 8.15 -5.54 -22.90
N LYS A 151 7.17 -4.97 -23.62
CA LYS A 151 6.24 -3.99 -23.05
C LYS A 151 5.53 -4.55 -21.82
N PHE A 152 5.45 -3.76 -20.76
CA PHE A 152 4.78 -4.13 -19.52
C PHE A 152 3.51 -3.31 -19.31
N MET A 153 2.48 -3.97 -18.76
CA MET A 153 1.25 -3.32 -18.33
C MET A 153 0.71 -3.95 -17.04
N MET A 154 0.52 -3.12 -16.02
CA MET A 154 -0.20 -3.48 -14.81
C MET A 154 -1.59 -2.84 -14.80
N GLN A 155 -2.61 -3.67 -14.59
CA GLN A 155 -4.00 -3.26 -14.47
C GLN A 155 -4.56 -3.69 -13.12
N GLY A 156 -5.21 -2.80 -12.41
CA GLY A 156 -5.81 -3.09 -11.12
C GLY A 156 -5.90 -1.82 -10.29
N ARG A 157 -6.45 -1.96 -9.08
CA ARG A 157 -6.57 -0.84 -8.16
C ARG A 157 -5.23 -0.63 -7.44
N PRO A 158 -4.80 0.61 -7.15
CA PRO A 158 -3.55 0.92 -6.47
C PRO A 158 -3.64 0.59 -4.97
N MET A 159 -3.64 -0.70 -4.66
CA MET A 159 -3.68 -1.27 -3.31
C MET A 159 -2.33 -1.97 -3.00
N GLY A 160 -2.30 -2.88 -2.02
CA GLY A 160 -1.07 -3.55 -1.55
C GLY A 160 -0.26 -4.26 -2.66
N VAL A 161 -0.90 -5.06 -3.51
CA VAL A 161 -0.21 -5.77 -4.61
C VAL A 161 0.35 -4.79 -5.63
N TYR A 162 -0.40 -3.74 -5.94
CA TYR A 162 0.08 -2.68 -6.84
C TYR A 162 1.32 -2.00 -6.26
N ALA A 163 1.30 -1.72 -4.95
CA ALA A 163 2.44 -1.18 -4.22
C ALA A 163 3.65 -2.11 -4.30
N MET A 164 3.47 -3.42 -4.07
CA MET A 164 4.53 -4.43 -4.18
C MET A 164 5.17 -4.47 -5.57
N VAL A 165 4.34 -4.46 -6.63
CA VAL A 165 4.81 -4.49 -8.02
C VAL A 165 5.60 -3.22 -8.36
N THR A 166 5.03 -2.04 -8.10
CA THR A 166 5.70 -0.75 -8.36
C THR A 166 7.02 -0.62 -7.60
N SER A 167 7.09 -1.20 -6.41
CA SER A 167 8.30 -1.32 -5.61
C SER A 167 9.43 -2.05 -6.33
N VAL A 168 9.15 -3.26 -6.82
CA VAL A 168 10.13 -4.07 -7.55
C VAL A 168 10.56 -3.36 -8.83
N LEU A 169 9.62 -2.76 -9.55
CA LEU A 169 9.91 -1.97 -10.75
C LEU A 169 10.83 -0.79 -10.42
N SER A 170 10.57 -0.06 -9.34
CA SER A 170 11.41 1.06 -8.93
C SER A 170 12.84 0.62 -8.59
N GLU A 171 13.05 -0.59 -8.06
CA GLU A 171 14.40 -1.09 -7.74
C GLU A 171 15.13 -1.71 -8.94
N LEU A 172 14.43 -2.44 -9.81
CA LEU A 172 15.08 -3.28 -10.82
C LEU A 172 14.95 -2.78 -12.25
N HIS A 173 13.97 -1.92 -12.54
CA HIS A 173 13.82 -1.37 -13.90
C HIS A 173 15.02 -0.47 -14.26
N GLU A 174 15.52 -0.55 -15.48
CA GLU A 174 16.70 0.23 -15.89
C GLU A 174 16.40 1.73 -15.91
N ASP A 175 15.23 2.13 -16.46
CA ASP A 175 14.78 3.52 -16.46
C ASP A 175 13.90 3.82 -15.23
N LYS A 176 14.49 4.43 -14.21
CA LYS A 176 13.80 4.79 -12.96
C LYS A 176 12.79 5.91 -13.15
N ARG A 177 13.09 6.83 -14.06
CA ARG A 177 12.24 7.99 -14.34
C ARG A 177 10.96 7.54 -15.02
N GLU A 178 11.04 6.64 -15.99
CA GLU A 178 9.86 6.07 -16.65
C GLU A 178 8.89 5.45 -15.63
N VAL A 179 9.41 4.69 -14.67
CA VAL A 179 8.59 4.06 -13.60
C VAL A 179 7.88 5.11 -12.76
N LEU A 180 8.55 6.21 -12.43
CA LEU A 180 7.96 7.29 -11.64
C LEU A 180 6.93 8.09 -12.45
N GLU A 181 7.21 8.39 -13.72
CA GLU A 181 6.28 9.06 -14.62
C GLU A 181 5.01 8.22 -14.83
N ALA A 182 5.16 6.91 -15.02
CA ALA A 182 4.03 5.99 -15.16
C ALA A 182 3.17 5.94 -13.89
N GLN A 183 3.78 5.98 -12.70
CA GLN A 183 3.04 6.08 -11.43
C GLN A 183 2.27 7.40 -11.32
N LEU A 184 2.88 8.53 -11.69
CA LEU A 184 2.22 9.84 -11.67
C LEU A 184 1.05 9.94 -12.65
N GLN A 185 1.04 9.18 -13.75
CA GLN A 185 -0.11 9.14 -14.65
C GLN A 185 -1.33 8.41 -14.05
N VAL A 186 -1.08 7.47 -13.15
CA VAL A 186 -2.11 6.66 -12.49
C VAL A 186 -2.74 7.41 -11.33
N VAL A 187 -1.96 8.23 -10.64
CA VAL A 187 -2.42 9.00 -9.47
C VAL A 187 -2.74 10.43 -9.88
N GLU A 188 -3.95 10.93 -9.57
CA GLU A 188 -4.30 12.34 -9.83
C GLU A 188 -3.59 13.28 -8.85
N VAL A 189 -2.31 13.56 -9.12
CA VAL A 189 -1.50 14.54 -8.37
C VAL A 189 -1.03 15.64 -9.31
N HIS A 190 -1.19 16.90 -8.91
CA HIS A 190 -0.67 18.05 -9.65
C HIS A 190 0.83 18.27 -9.36
N THR A 191 1.67 17.32 -9.75
CA THR A 191 3.13 17.43 -9.60
C THR A 191 3.87 16.81 -10.79
N THR A 192 5.12 17.22 -10.99
CA THR A 192 6.06 16.59 -11.92
C THR A 192 7.12 15.79 -11.15
N VAL A 193 7.86 14.92 -11.85
CA VAL A 193 9.04 14.23 -11.28
C VAL A 193 10.03 15.24 -10.71
N ASP A 194 10.36 16.27 -11.48
CA ASP A 194 11.34 17.28 -11.07
C ASP A 194 10.84 18.09 -9.86
N GLY A 195 9.52 18.34 -9.78
CA GLY A 195 8.88 18.95 -8.61
C GLY A 195 8.98 18.07 -7.36
N LEU A 196 8.77 16.76 -7.50
CA LEU A 196 8.95 15.82 -6.38
C LEU A 196 10.39 15.76 -5.91
N TYR A 197 11.36 15.74 -6.83
CA TYR A 197 12.78 15.71 -6.47
C TYR A 197 13.21 17.01 -5.78
N ALA A 198 12.73 18.16 -6.25
CA ALA A 198 12.97 19.45 -5.60
C ALA A 198 12.41 19.48 -4.17
N GLU A 199 11.19 18.96 -3.96
CA GLU A 199 10.60 18.87 -2.63
C GLU A 199 11.32 17.86 -1.73
N LEU A 200 11.71 16.70 -2.27
CA LEU A 200 12.48 15.71 -1.53
C LEU A 200 13.81 16.29 -1.04
N ARG A 201 14.44 17.18 -1.83
CA ARG A 201 15.67 17.90 -1.44
C ARG A 201 15.46 18.88 -0.29
N GLN A 202 14.25 19.38 -0.09
CA GLN A 202 13.93 20.20 1.09
C GLN A 202 13.87 19.35 2.37
N HIS A 203 13.46 18.08 2.25
CA HIS A 203 13.37 17.15 3.37
C HIS A 203 14.69 16.41 3.65
N LEU A 204 15.50 16.16 2.62
CA LEU A 204 16.75 15.40 2.69
C LEU A 204 17.93 16.24 2.16
N PRO A 205 18.19 17.46 2.67
CA PRO A 205 19.20 18.35 2.08
C PRO A 205 20.62 17.77 2.12
N THR A 206 20.92 16.87 3.06
CA THR A 206 22.23 16.24 3.19
C THR A 206 22.24 14.82 2.61
N ALA A 207 21.18 14.05 2.85
CA ALA A 207 21.14 12.64 2.47
C ALA A 207 20.75 12.40 0.99
N LEU A 208 20.15 13.37 0.30
CA LEU A 208 19.65 13.10 -1.05
C LEU A 208 20.75 12.76 -2.05
N ASP A 209 21.88 13.46 -2.01
CA ASP A 209 23.01 13.20 -2.92
C ASP A 209 23.65 11.83 -2.63
N TYR A 210 23.60 11.39 -1.37
CA TYR A 210 24.05 10.05 -0.96
C TYR A 210 23.17 8.94 -1.51
N LEU A 211 21.85 9.13 -1.42
CA LEU A 211 20.86 8.18 -1.92
C LEU A 211 20.90 8.05 -3.45
N GLY A 212 21.36 9.10 -4.14
CA GLY A 212 21.47 9.16 -5.58
C GLY A 212 20.11 9.00 -6.29
N GLU A 213 20.15 8.80 -7.59
CA GLU A 213 18.94 8.70 -8.43
C GLU A 213 18.06 7.51 -8.04
N VAL A 214 18.66 6.37 -7.69
CA VAL A 214 17.95 5.16 -7.28
C VAL A 214 17.15 5.39 -6.01
N GLY A 215 17.77 5.96 -4.97
CA GLY A 215 17.06 6.26 -3.73
C GLY A 215 15.98 7.33 -3.91
N CYS A 216 16.24 8.35 -4.75
CA CYS A 216 15.22 9.34 -5.12
C CYS A 216 13.99 8.69 -5.78
N ALA A 217 14.21 7.82 -6.76
CA ALA A 217 13.13 7.14 -7.47
C ALA A 217 12.32 6.20 -6.57
N ILE A 218 12.96 5.57 -5.57
CA ILE A 218 12.28 4.74 -4.57
C ILE A 218 11.43 5.59 -3.62
N ILE A 219 11.93 6.75 -3.18
CA ILE A 219 11.32 7.53 -2.11
C ILE A 219 10.28 8.54 -2.61
N ALA A 220 10.55 9.20 -3.75
CA ALA A 220 9.70 10.27 -4.30
C ALA A 220 8.22 9.88 -4.48
N PRO A 221 7.85 8.63 -4.85
CA PRO A 221 6.45 8.22 -4.88
C PRO A 221 5.70 8.45 -3.56
N ALA A 222 6.36 8.31 -2.40
CA ALA A 222 5.71 8.55 -1.11
C ALA A 222 5.22 10.00 -0.99
N LEU A 223 5.99 10.98 -1.45
CA LEU A 223 5.58 12.40 -1.47
C LEU A 223 4.35 12.62 -2.36
N ALA A 224 4.31 12.02 -3.55
CA ALA A 224 3.12 12.09 -4.40
C ALA A 224 1.90 11.45 -3.72
N LEU A 225 2.09 10.30 -3.09
CA LEU A 225 1.04 9.55 -2.42
C LEU A 225 0.49 10.26 -1.19
N THR A 226 1.29 11.04 -0.45
CA THR A 226 0.78 11.87 0.65
C THR A 226 -0.17 12.98 0.18
N LYS A 227 -0.16 13.32 -1.11
CA LYS A 227 -0.96 14.42 -1.68
C LYS A 227 -2.24 13.96 -2.37
N ILE A 228 -2.49 12.67 -2.46
CA ILE A 228 -3.67 12.14 -3.16
C ILE A 228 -4.96 12.65 -2.53
N ALA A 229 -5.91 13.08 -3.34
CA ALA A 229 -7.23 13.50 -2.87
C ALA A 229 -8.16 12.30 -2.58
N VAL A 230 -7.77 11.11 -3.02
CA VAL A 230 -8.53 9.87 -2.90
C VAL A 230 -8.50 9.37 -1.45
N GLU A 231 -9.67 9.13 -0.86
CA GLU A 231 -9.77 8.44 0.41
C GLU A 231 -9.56 6.94 0.23
N LEU A 232 -8.62 6.38 1.01
CA LEU A 232 -8.30 4.96 1.00
C LEU A 232 -8.78 4.30 2.30
N PRO A 233 -9.27 3.05 2.25
CA PRO A 233 -9.57 2.26 3.44
C PRO A 233 -8.32 1.80 4.19
N ASP A 234 -7.18 1.80 3.50
CA ASP A 234 -5.86 1.49 4.04
C ASP A 234 -4.81 2.34 3.29
N TYR A 235 -4.15 3.22 4.02
CA TYR A 235 -3.11 4.12 3.53
C TYR A 235 -1.70 3.52 3.63
N THR A 236 -1.56 2.23 3.92
CA THR A 236 -0.26 1.51 3.92
C THR A 236 0.54 1.75 2.63
N VAL A 237 -0.14 1.83 1.48
CA VAL A 237 0.48 2.14 0.18
C VAL A 237 1.23 3.47 0.17
N VAL A 238 0.81 4.46 0.96
CA VAL A 238 1.45 5.79 1.05
C VAL A 238 2.80 5.71 1.76
N ALA A 239 2.89 4.92 2.84
CA ALA A 239 4.11 4.79 3.64
C ALA A 239 5.16 3.86 3.03
N PHE A 240 4.73 2.96 2.13
CA PHE A 240 5.59 1.91 1.61
C PHE A 240 6.85 2.40 0.88
N PRO A 241 6.79 3.36 -0.06
CA PRO A 241 7.98 3.79 -0.78
C PRO A 241 9.02 4.43 0.16
N ALA A 242 8.57 5.15 1.19
CA ALA A 242 9.45 5.70 2.21
C ALA A 242 10.14 4.59 3.02
N LEU A 243 9.38 3.62 3.55
CA LEU A 243 9.95 2.49 4.31
C LEU A 243 10.93 1.65 3.48
N ARG A 244 10.70 1.48 2.17
CA ARG A 244 11.66 0.86 1.26
C ARG A 244 12.90 1.71 1.05
N GLY A 245 12.74 3.04 0.94
CA GLY A 245 13.87 3.96 0.90
C GLY A 245 14.74 3.88 2.16
N LEU A 246 14.13 3.67 3.32
CA LEU A 246 14.83 3.42 4.57
C LEU A 246 15.60 2.09 4.54
N GLU A 247 15.01 1.04 3.96
CA GLU A 247 15.70 -0.24 3.71
C GLU A 247 16.93 -0.03 2.81
N PHE A 248 16.75 0.65 1.68
CA PHE A 248 17.81 0.97 0.72
C PHE A 248 18.95 1.76 1.38
N TYR A 249 18.62 2.80 2.13
CA TYR A 249 19.57 3.60 2.91
C TYR A 249 20.43 2.73 3.85
N MET A 250 19.82 1.83 4.62
CA MET A 250 20.57 0.92 5.50
C MET A 250 21.47 -0.03 4.72
N LYS A 251 21.00 -0.57 3.59
CA LYS A 251 21.80 -1.45 2.73
C LYS A 251 23.02 -0.73 2.15
N GLN A 252 22.87 0.52 1.72
CA GLN A 252 24.01 1.33 1.25
C GLN A 252 25.08 1.51 2.33
N LEU A 253 24.67 1.89 3.55
CA LEU A 253 25.61 2.04 4.68
C LEU A 253 26.38 0.76 4.99
N LEU A 254 25.71 -0.40 4.92
CA LEU A 254 26.33 -1.71 5.12
C LEU A 254 27.33 -2.04 4.00
N VAL A 255 26.96 -1.79 2.74
CA VAL A 255 27.83 -2.03 1.58
C VAL A 255 29.09 -1.18 1.64
N GLU A 256 28.97 0.12 1.96
CA GLU A 256 30.12 1.02 2.11
C GLU A 256 31.02 0.66 3.29
N SER A 257 30.44 0.00 4.30
CA SER A 257 31.16 -0.59 5.43
C SER A 257 31.78 -1.96 5.09
N GLY A 258 31.75 -2.36 3.82
CA GLY A 258 32.35 -3.59 3.30
C GLY A 258 31.55 -4.86 3.55
N HIS A 259 30.25 -4.76 3.86
CA HIS A 259 29.36 -5.93 3.94
C HIS A 259 28.80 -6.28 2.55
N SER A 260 28.68 -7.57 2.27
CA SER A 260 27.93 -8.03 1.10
C SER A 260 26.46 -8.12 1.48
N VAL A 261 25.64 -7.27 0.88
CA VAL A 261 24.19 -7.28 1.06
C VAL A 261 23.57 -7.76 -0.25
N SER A 262 23.03 -8.98 -0.24
CA SER A 262 22.30 -9.50 -1.39
C SER A 262 20.93 -8.81 -1.50
N PRO A 263 20.45 -8.50 -2.71
CA PRO A 263 19.07 -8.04 -2.92
C PRO A 263 18.04 -9.03 -2.37
N LYS A 264 18.38 -10.33 -2.34
CA LYS A 264 17.53 -11.43 -1.86
C LYS A 264 17.62 -11.67 -0.36
N SER A 265 18.52 -11.01 0.35
CA SER A 265 18.72 -11.21 1.79
C SER A 265 18.18 -10.01 2.56
N GLY A 266 17.29 -10.27 3.52
CA GLY A 266 16.77 -9.25 4.42
C GLY A 266 17.84 -8.67 5.35
N LEU A 267 17.53 -7.55 5.98
CA LEU A 267 18.42 -6.88 6.95
C LEU A 267 18.64 -7.68 8.24
N GLY A 268 17.77 -8.63 8.57
CA GLY A 268 17.77 -9.34 9.86
C GLY A 268 19.09 -10.02 10.23
N ALA A 269 19.93 -10.40 9.25
CA ALA A 269 21.25 -10.99 9.52
C ALA A 269 22.26 -10.03 10.19
N PHE A 270 22.02 -8.71 10.12
CA PHE A 270 22.92 -7.69 10.66
C PHE A 270 22.48 -7.17 12.03
N PHE A 271 21.27 -7.51 12.48
CA PHE A 271 20.68 -6.99 13.71
C PHE A 271 20.33 -8.12 14.68
N GLY A 272 20.68 -7.92 15.95
CA GLY A 272 20.32 -8.81 17.03
C GLY A 272 18.91 -8.55 17.55
N GLN A 273 18.62 -9.13 18.72
CA GLN A 273 17.38 -8.82 19.40
C GLN A 273 17.31 -7.32 19.75
N GLN A 274 16.08 -6.80 19.86
CA GLN A 274 15.80 -5.38 20.14
C GLN A 274 16.30 -4.38 19.07
N GLY A 275 16.85 -4.86 17.94
CA GLY A 275 17.26 -4.02 16.81
C GLY A 275 18.66 -3.42 16.90
N ALA A 276 19.50 -3.90 17.83
CA ALA A 276 20.91 -3.51 17.91
C ALA A 276 21.72 -4.17 16.78
N VAL A 277 22.74 -3.48 16.25
CA VAL A 277 23.65 -4.09 15.27
C VAL A 277 24.50 -5.15 15.96
N ILE A 278 24.66 -6.33 15.35
CA ILE A 278 25.45 -7.41 15.96
C ILE A 278 26.91 -7.02 16.11
N SER A 279 27.56 -7.47 17.20
CA SER A 279 28.90 -6.99 17.59
C SER A 279 29.97 -7.14 16.50
N GLY A 280 29.93 -8.23 15.74
CA GLY A 280 30.85 -8.46 14.62
C GLY A 280 30.64 -7.48 13.45
N CYS A 281 29.39 -7.10 13.19
CA CYS A 281 29.05 -6.09 12.18
C CYS A 281 29.45 -4.69 12.67
N ALA A 282 29.12 -4.33 13.91
CA ALA A 282 29.49 -3.04 14.50
C ALA A 282 31.02 -2.81 14.50
N THR A 283 31.79 -3.85 14.82
CA THR A 283 33.26 -3.81 14.79
C THR A 283 33.79 -3.54 13.38
N LYS A 284 33.21 -4.19 12.37
CA LYS A 284 33.62 -4.02 10.97
C LYS A 284 33.24 -2.65 10.40
N ILE A 285 32.08 -2.11 10.79
CA ILE A 285 31.66 -0.74 10.43
C ILE A 285 32.65 0.28 11.01
N GLY A 286 33.14 0.08 12.24
CA GLY A 286 34.18 0.91 12.84
C GLY A 286 33.78 2.38 13.10
N CYS A 287 32.51 2.73 12.90
CA CYS A 287 31.97 4.07 13.09
C CYS A 287 30.70 4.03 13.95
N VAL A 288 30.81 4.57 15.18
CA VAL A 288 29.69 4.60 16.14
C VAL A 288 28.47 5.33 15.59
N ARG A 289 28.67 6.40 14.82
CA ARG A 289 27.57 7.17 14.21
C ARG A 289 26.85 6.37 13.13
N THR A 290 27.59 5.62 12.30
CA THR A 290 27.00 4.72 11.30
C THR A 290 26.23 3.58 11.97
N VAL A 291 26.75 3.02 13.06
CA VAL A 291 26.03 2.00 13.85
C VAL A 291 24.73 2.58 14.42
N GLN A 292 24.77 3.76 15.04
CA GLN A 292 23.58 4.44 15.56
C GLN A 292 22.55 4.73 14.46
N ALA A 293 23.00 5.14 13.27
CA ALA A 293 22.13 5.38 12.12
C ALA A 293 21.40 4.10 11.70
N LEU A 294 22.13 2.98 11.60
CA LEU A 294 21.56 1.67 11.27
C LEU A 294 20.55 1.20 12.32
N GLU A 295 20.85 1.33 13.61
CA GLU A 295 19.95 0.92 14.70
C GLU A 295 18.66 1.74 14.73
N GLN A 296 18.76 3.06 14.54
CA GLN A 296 17.60 3.95 14.47
C GLN A 296 16.71 3.62 13.26
N ALA A 297 17.32 3.50 12.08
CA ALA A 297 16.61 3.14 10.85
C ALA A 297 15.98 1.75 10.95
N TYR A 298 16.69 0.76 11.49
CA TYR A 298 16.19 -0.60 11.60
C TYR A 298 15.03 -0.71 12.59
N LYS A 299 15.09 0.02 13.70
CA LYS A 299 13.98 0.06 14.66
C LYS A 299 12.69 0.57 14.02
N LEU A 300 12.77 1.68 13.27
CA LEU A 300 11.62 2.22 12.55
C LEU A 300 11.13 1.27 11.44
N HIS A 301 12.05 0.74 10.65
CA HIS A 301 11.75 -0.23 9.60
C HIS A 301 11.05 -1.48 10.15
N ASN A 302 11.59 -2.09 11.22
CA ASN A 302 11.04 -3.31 11.81
C ASN A 302 9.68 -3.06 12.51
N LEU A 303 9.48 -1.88 13.11
CA LEU A 303 8.21 -1.48 13.73
C LEU A 303 7.05 -1.49 12.72
N HIS A 304 7.31 -0.99 11.51
CA HIS A 304 6.26 -0.82 10.50
C HIS A 304 6.19 -1.99 9.51
N ARG A 305 7.32 -2.56 9.09
CA ARG A 305 7.33 -3.48 7.94
C ARG A 305 6.56 -4.77 8.20
N ASN A 306 6.79 -5.43 9.33
CA ASN A 306 6.16 -6.72 9.58
C ASN A 306 4.64 -6.61 9.74
N GLY A 307 4.16 -5.59 10.44
CA GLY A 307 2.72 -5.39 10.65
C GLY A 307 1.97 -4.84 9.44
N LEU A 308 2.63 -4.02 8.60
CA LEU A 308 1.98 -3.39 7.45
C LEU A 308 2.04 -4.22 6.16
N PHE A 309 3.08 -5.05 5.97
CA PHE A 309 3.30 -5.75 4.69
C PHE A 309 3.09 -7.27 4.75
N HIS A 310 2.91 -7.85 5.93
CA HIS A 310 2.54 -9.25 6.09
C HIS A 310 1.18 -9.35 6.77
N ALA A 311 0.21 -9.99 6.08
CA ALA A 311 -1.06 -10.34 6.70
C ALA A 311 -0.91 -11.69 7.42
N ASP A 312 -1.21 -11.72 8.70
CA ASP A 312 -1.16 -12.93 9.51
C ASP A 312 -2.46 -13.75 9.29
N GLY A 313 -2.30 -14.98 8.80
CA GLY A 313 -3.41 -15.89 8.50
C GLY A 313 -3.97 -16.62 9.72
N GLU A 314 -3.24 -16.69 10.83
CA GLU A 314 -3.64 -17.36 12.08
C GLU A 314 -4.21 -16.35 13.09
N ALA A 315 -3.67 -15.14 13.11
CA ALA A 315 -4.11 -14.04 13.97
C ALA A 315 -4.39 -12.76 13.15
N PRO A 316 -5.59 -12.61 12.55
CA PRO A 316 -5.96 -11.45 11.73
C PRO A 316 -5.74 -10.08 12.42
N VAL A 317 -5.78 -10.04 13.76
CA VAL A 317 -5.53 -8.87 14.61
C VAL A 317 -4.09 -8.34 14.48
N MET A 318 -3.14 -9.15 14.05
CA MET A 318 -1.73 -8.74 13.89
C MET A 318 -1.46 -8.08 12.54
N THR A 319 -2.41 -8.14 11.59
CA THR A 319 -2.34 -7.40 10.32
C THR A 319 -2.71 -5.95 10.57
N ARG A 320 -1.73 -5.05 10.55
CA ARG A 320 -1.93 -3.62 10.78
C ARG A 320 -2.25 -2.94 9.45
N THR A 321 -3.30 -2.13 9.43
CA THR A 321 -3.57 -1.16 8.37
C THR A 321 -3.27 0.25 8.87
N ILE A 322 -3.23 1.22 7.94
CA ILE A 322 -3.22 2.64 8.30
C ILE A 322 -4.56 3.21 7.87
N ASP A 323 -5.41 3.55 8.83
CA ASP A 323 -6.77 4.03 8.62
C ASP A 323 -6.86 5.50 8.21
N THR A 324 -5.82 6.29 8.49
CA THR A 324 -5.81 7.73 8.20
C THR A 324 -4.68 8.14 7.25
N LYS A 325 -5.00 9.08 6.35
CA LYS A 325 -4.03 9.73 5.47
C LYS A 325 -2.91 10.41 6.26
N GLN A 326 -3.26 11.09 7.36
CA GLN A 326 -2.30 11.76 8.22
C GLN A 326 -1.34 10.76 8.89
N GLY A 327 -1.86 9.65 9.42
CA GLY A 327 -1.00 8.62 10.02
C GLY A 327 0.01 8.02 9.04
N ALA A 328 -0.37 7.87 7.77
CA ALA A 328 0.57 7.42 6.74
C ALA A 328 1.60 8.49 6.37
N ALA A 329 1.18 9.75 6.25
CA ALA A 329 2.08 10.87 6.01
C ALA A 329 3.08 11.07 7.16
N ASP A 330 2.65 10.89 8.41
CA ASP A 330 3.52 10.97 9.58
C ASP A 330 4.65 9.94 9.52
N ILE A 331 4.36 8.71 9.10
CA ILE A 331 5.37 7.67 8.87
C ILE A 331 6.34 8.09 7.75
N VAL A 332 5.83 8.60 6.63
CA VAL A 332 6.68 9.07 5.51
C VAL A 332 7.66 10.14 6.00
N TYR A 333 7.17 11.15 6.72
CA TYR A 333 8.03 12.23 7.22
C TYR A 333 8.94 11.79 8.37
N GLU A 334 8.54 10.82 9.19
CA GLU A 334 9.40 10.21 10.20
C GLU A 334 10.57 9.46 9.55
N VAL A 335 10.31 8.73 8.47
CA VAL A 335 11.37 8.10 7.67
C VAL A 335 12.33 9.14 7.12
N PHE A 336 11.83 10.24 6.53
CA PHE A 336 12.70 11.27 5.96
C PHE A 336 13.57 11.92 7.03
N ARG A 337 12.99 12.29 8.17
CA ARG A 337 13.74 12.82 9.32
C ARG A 337 14.78 11.82 9.82
N THR A 338 14.45 10.52 9.84
CA THR A 338 15.38 9.48 10.28
C THR A 338 16.57 9.39 9.34
N ILE A 339 16.34 9.31 8.02
CA ILE A 339 17.41 9.26 7.01
C ILE A 339 18.28 10.52 7.09
N GLU A 340 17.68 11.71 7.06
CA GLU A 340 18.42 12.97 7.06
C GLU A 340 19.25 13.15 8.33
N ASN A 341 18.62 13.03 9.51
CA ASN A 341 19.29 13.29 10.78
C ASN A 341 20.40 12.27 11.06
N SER A 342 20.14 10.99 10.75
CA SER A 342 21.12 9.94 11.00
C SER A 342 22.29 10.02 10.02
N TYR A 343 22.04 10.31 8.74
CA TYR A 343 23.10 10.50 7.76
C TYR A 343 23.95 11.76 8.04
N ALA A 344 23.30 12.89 8.38
CA ALA A 344 24.01 14.12 8.71
C ALA A 344 24.93 13.98 9.94
N ALA A 345 24.64 13.02 10.83
CA ALA A 345 25.48 12.72 11.99
C ALA A 345 26.69 11.81 11.69
N ILE A 346 26.75 11.20 10.51
CA ILE A 346 27.87 10.35 10.09
C ILE A 346 29.04 11.27 9.67
N PRO A 347 30.26 11.06 10.22
CA PRO A 347 31.43 11.80 9.79
C PRO A 347 31.67 11.60 8.30
N ARG A 348 31.76 12.69 7.54
CA ARG A 348 32.17 12.61 6.15
C ARG A 348 33.65 12.23 6.15
N LYS A 349 34.00 11.16 5.44
CA LYS A 349 35.40 10.94 5.07
C LYS A 349 35.78 12.16 4.23
N ASP A 350 36.80 12.91 4.66
CA ASP A 350 37.25 14.11 3.98
C ASP A 350 37.40 13.86 2.46
N GLN A 351 37.02 14.86 1.67
CA GLN A 351 37.22 14.89 0.21
C GLN A 351 38.68 14.67 -0.19
#